data_AF-A0AA51UG74-F1
#
_entry.id   AF-A0AA51UG74-F1
#
_cell.length_a   1.000
_cell.length_b   1.000
_cell.length_c   1.000
_cell.angle_alpha   90.00
_cell.angle_beta   90.00
_cell.angle_gamma   90.00
#
_symmetry.space_group_name_H-M   'P 1'
#
loop_
_entity.id
_entity.type
_entity.pdbx_description
1 polymer ?
#
loop_
_entity_poly.entity_id
_entity_poly.type
_entity_poly.pdbx_seq_one_letter_code
_entity_poly.pdbx_strand_id
1 'polypeptide(L)'
;MDKMKKVGLLGAAALIGAGLAALSEERIREFVKEKIETGKISKEEGKILVEDLISETKRQKLDIEKNIIEKLQSSLKMADKELEELAEKINDSKIEELEAELEKMKSLRKANK
;
A
#
# COMPACT_ATOMS: atom_id res chain seq x y z
N MET A 1 16.86 -11.11 28.93
CA MET A 1 15.68 -10.90 28.05
C MET A 1 15.55 -9.47 27.55
N ASP A 2 15.65 -8.45 28.41
CA ASP A 2 15.35 -7.06 28.02
C ASP A 2 16.35 -6.42 27.03
N LYS A 3 17.64 -6.75 27.15
CA LYS A 3 18.67 -6.33 26.18
C LYS A 3 18.49 -6.96 24.80
N MET A 4 18.19 -8.27 24.74
CA MET A 4 18.01 -8.98 23.47
C MET A 4 16.80 -8.45 22.68
N LYS A 5 15.68 -8.19 23.36
CA LYS A 5 14.50 -7.56 22.72
C LYS A 5 14.82 -6.17 22.17
N LYS A 6 15.59 -5.35 22.90
CA LYS A 6 16.01 -4.01 22.42
C LYS A 6 16.94 -4.09 21.21
N VAL A 7 17.90 -5.02 21.20
CA VAL A 7 18.81 -5.20 20.07
C VAL A 7 18.09 -5.78 18.84
N GLY A 8 17.14 -6.70 19.05
CA GLY A 8 16.25 -7.20 17.99
C GLY A 8 15.36 -6.12 17.39
N LEU A 9 14.71 -5.30 18.22
CA LEU A 9 13.90 -4.17 17.75
C LEU A 9 14.74 -3.12 17.01
N LEU A 10 15.93 -2.80 17.49
CA LEU A 10 16.84 -1.86 16.82
C LEU A 10 17.40 -2.41 15.51
N GLY A 11 17.73 -3.71 15.47
CA GLY A 11 18.16 -4.39 14.25
C GLY A 11 17.07 -4.40 13.19
N ALA A 12 15.83 -4.74 13.59
CA ALA A 12 14.68 -4.71 12.71
C ALA A 12 14.43 -3.29 12.18
N ALA A 13 14.42 -2.27 13.06
CA ALA A 13 14.23 -0.88 12.66
C ALA A 13 15.31 -0.38 11.67
N ALA A 14 16.58 -0.76 11.88
CA ALA A 14 17.67 -0.41 10.99
C ALA A 14 17.52 -1.06 9.60
N LEU A 15 17.11 -2.34 9.54
CA LEU A 15 16.91 -3.05 8.28
C LEU A 15 15.69 -2.53 7.52
N ILE A 16 14.61 -2.18 8.22
CA ILE A 16 13.44 -1.51 7.63
C ILE A 16 13.83 -0.14 7.06
N GLY A 17 14.60 0.65 7.81
CA GLY A 17 15.09 1.96 7.37
C GLY A 17 16.03 1.88 6.16
N ALA A 18 16.74 0.77 5.99
CA ALA A 18 17.59 0.50 4.83
C ALA A 18 16.81 0.00 3.59
N GLY A 19 15.50 -0.28 3.74
CA GLY A 19 14.60 -0.67 2.65
C GLY A 19 14.47 -2.17 2.42
N LEU A 20 13.57 -2.56 1.50
CA LEU A 20 13.19 -3.97 1.26
C LEU A 20 14.38 -4.89 0.90
N ALA A 21 15.41 -4.36 0.22
CA ALA A 21 16.61 -5.12 -0.14
C ALA A 21 17.46 -5.51 1.09
N ALA A 22 17.35 -4.77 2.18
CA ALA A 22 18.03 -5.05 3.44
C ALA A 22 17.28 -6.07 4.31
N LEU A 23 16.04 -6.40 3.99
CA LEU A 23 15.20 -7.35 4.74
C LEU A 23 15.46 -8.83 4.37
N SER A 24 16.44 -9.14 3.52
CA SER A 24 16.71 -10.55 3.16
C SER A 24 17.33 -11.32 4.34
N GLU A 25 17.06 -12.63 4.41
CA GLU A 25 17.65 -13.48 5.45
C GLU A 25 19.19 -13.44 5.42
N GLU A 26 19.79 -13.27 4.24
CA GLU A 26 21.24 -13.10 4.07
C GLU A 26 21.75 -11.82 4.74
N ARG A 27 21.09 -10.68 4.50
CA ARG A 27 21.46 -9.39 5.12
C ARG A 27 21.26 -9.41 6.64
N ILE A 28 20.20 -10.05 7.11
CA ILE A 28 19.98 -10.26 8.55
C ILE A 28 21.14 -11.06 9.17
N ARG A 29 21.55 -12.16 8.51
CA ARG A 29 22.66 -12.99 8.97
C ARG A 29 23.99 -12.24 8.95
N GLU A 30 24.26 -11.45 7.92
CA GLU A 30 25.45 -10.58 7.83
C GLU A 30 25.48 -9.55 8.95
N PHE A 31 24.36 -8.85 9.16
CA PHE A 31 24.22 -7.85 10.22
C PHE A 31 24.52 -8.45 11.60
N VAL A 32 23.92 -9.60 11.91
CA VAL A 32 24.15 -10.26 13.21
C VAL A 32 25.58 -10.77 13.31
N LYS A 33 26.15 -11.32 12.24
CA LYS A 33 27.54 -11.78 12.20
C LYS A 33 28.53 -10.65 12.52
N GLU A 34 28.34 -9.47 11.94
CA GLU A 34 29.14 -8.28 12.24
C GLU A 34 29.07 -7.90 13.73
N LYS A 35 27.89 -8.00 14.35
CA LYS A 35 27.73 -7.72 15.79
C LYS A 35 28.38 -8.78 16.68
N ILE A 36 28.44 -10.04 16.24
CA ILE A 36 29.21 -11.10 16.92
C ILE A 36 30.72 -10.81 16.81
N GLU A 37 31.21 -10.51 15.60
CA GLU A 37 32.63 -10.26 15.33
C GLU A 37 33.15 -9.03 16.08
N THR A 38 32.33 -7.99 16.22
CA THR A 38 32.66 -6.78 17.00
C THR A 38 32.52 -6.98 18.52
N GLY A 39 32.18 -8.20 18.97
CA GLY A 39 32.03 -8.54 20.40
C GLY A 39 30.82 -7.89 21.07
N LYS A 40 29.89 -7.32 20.30
CA LYS A 40 28.69 -6.65 20.82
C LYS A 40 27.63 -7.64 21.32
N ILE A 41 27.64 -8.87 20.80
CA ILE A 41 26.77 -9.99 21.20
C ILE A 41 27.54 -11.30 21.13
N SER A 42 27.18 -12.25 21.98
CA SER A 42 27.75 -13.61 21.93
C SER A 42 27.20 -14.42 20.75
N LYS A 43 27.87 -15.54 20.44
CA LYS A 43 27.41 -16.48 19.40
C LYS A 43 26.02 -17.05 19.67
N GLU A 44 25.71 -17.32 20.94
CA GLU A 44 24.43 -17.90 21.34
C GLU A 44 23.31 -16.85 21.21
N GLU A 45 23.55 -15.62 21.67
CA GLU A 45 22.62 -14.50 21.48
C GLU A 45 22.42 -14.18 19.99
N GLY A 46 23.47 -14.30 19.18
CA GLY A 46 23.38 -14.08 17.74
C GLY A 46 22.48 -15.09 17.02
N LYS A 47 22.50 -16.37 17.40
CA LYS A 47 21.59 -17.37 16.82
C LYS A 47 20.13 -17.01 17.06
N ILE A 48 19.79 -16.68 18.30
CA ILE A 48 18.43 -16.28 18.70
C ILE A 48 18.02 -15.01 17.95
N LEU A 49 18.92 -14.03 17.86
CA LEU A 49 18.66 -12.75 17.20
C LEU A 49 18.37 -12.90 15.70
N VAL A 50 19.04 -13.82 15.00
CA VAL A 50 18.74 -14.09 13.58
C VAL A 50 17.33 -14.63 13.42
N GLU A 51 16.91 -15.58 14.25
CA GLU A 51 15.58 -16.17 14.18
C GLU A 51 14.48 -15.14 14.47
N ASP A 52 14.68 -14.33 15.51
CA ASP A 52 13.78 -13.25 15.89
C ASP A 52 13.62 -12.22 14.76
N LEU A 53 14.74 -11.77 14.17
CA LEU A 53 14.73 -10.79 13.08
C LEU A 53 14.05 -11.33 11.80
N ILE A 54 14.30 -12.59 11.44
CA ILE A 54 13.64 -13.23 10.29
C ILE A 54 12.13 -13.34 10.53
N SER A 55 11.73 -13.75 11.73
CA SER A 55 10.31 -13.88 12.11
C SER A 55 9.59 -12.53 12.06
N GLU A 56 10.16 -11.50 12.68
CA GLU A 56 9.60 -10.15 12.67
C GLU A 56 9.53 -9.55 11.27
N THR A 57 10.56 -9.78 10.45
CA THR A 57 10.56 -9.32 9.05
C THR A 57 9.45 -9.99 8.24
N LYS A 58 9.23 -11.30 8.41
CA LYS A 58 8.12 -12.01 7.73
C LYS A 58 6.76 -11.48 8.15
N ARG A 59 6.57 -11.23 9.44
CA ARG A 59 5.35 -10.65 9.98
C ARG A 59 5.09 -9.25 9.42
N GLN A 60 6.09 -8.38 9.47
CA GLN A 60 5.96 -7.02 8.96
C GLN A 60 5.72 -6.98 7.46
N LYS A 61 6.33 -7.88 6.68
CA LYS A 61 6.05 -8.00 5.24
C LYS A 61 4.57 -8.26 4.98
N LEU A 62 3.97 -9.22 5.70
CA LEU A 62 2.54 -9.53 5.58
C LEU A 62 1.66 -8.34 5.98
N ASP A 63 2.02 -7.63 7.05
CA ASP A 63 1.27 -6.45 7.50
C ASP A 63 1.35 -5.30 6.48
N ILE A 64 2.52 -5.09 5.86
CA ILE A 64 2.70 -4.12 4.77
C ILE A 64 1.86 -4.52 3.56
N GLU A 65 1.96 -5.77 3.11
CA GLU A 65 1.19 -6.28 1.96
C GLU A 65 -0.31 -6.10 2.18
N LYS A 66 -0.81 -6.46 3.38
CA LYS A 66 -2.22 -6.28 3.74
C LYS A 66 -2.63 -4.81 3.71
N ASN A 67 -1.87 -3.91 4.34
CA ASN A 67 -2.17 -2.48 4.36
C ASN A 67 -2.18 -1.87 2.95
N ILE A 68 -1.27 -2.32 2.07
CA ILE A 68 -1.24 -1.89 0.67
C ILE A 68 -2.49 -2.37 -0.06
N ILE A 69 -2.86 -3.65 0.08
CA ILE A 69 -4.07 -4.21 -0.55
C ILE A 69 -5.31 -3.45 -0.10
N GLU A 70 -5.47 -3.19 1.20
CA GLU A 70 -6.62 -2.46 1.74
C GLU A 70 -6.68 -1.02 1.20
N LYS A 71 -5.54 -0.32 1.14
CA LYS A 71 -5.48 1.03 0.55
C LYS A 71 -5.81 1.02 -0.93
N LEU A 72 -5.28 0.06 -1.70
CA LEU A 72 -5.59 -0.08 -3.12
C LEU A 72 -7.08 -0.36 -3.34
N GLN A 73 -7.66 -1.30 -2.59
CA GLN A 73 -9.09 -1.59 -2.67
C GLN A 73 -9.95 -0.37 -2.32
N SER A 74 -9.57 0.39 -1.29
CA SER A 74 -10.29 1.63 -0.94
C SER A 74 -10.21 2.68 -2.06
N SER A 75 -9.03 2.83 -2.68
CA SER A 75 -8.81 3.79 -3.75
C SER A 75 -9.58 3.42 -5.02
N LEU A 76 -9.59 2.11 -5.36
CA LEU A 76 -10.36 1.59 -6.48
C LEU A 76 -11.86 1.82 -6.29
N LYS A 77 -12.40 1.54 -5.09
CA LYS A 77 -13.81 1.81 -4.78
C LYS A 77 -14.17 3.29 -4.91
N MET A 78 -13.28 4.20 -4.51
CA MET A 78 -13.50 5.63 -4.68
C MET A 78 -13.50 6.02 -6.16
N ALA A 79 -12.54 5.50 -6.93
CA ALA A 79 -12.47 5.74 -8.37
C ALA A 79 -13.70 5.19 -9.12
N ASP A 80 -14.16 3.97 -8.79
CA ASP A 80 -15.36 3.37 -9.37
C ASP A 80 -16.59 4.25 -9.13
N LYS A 81 -16.73 4.77 -7.90
CA LYS A 81 -17.83 5.68 -7.54
C LYS A 81 -17.76 7.00 -8.32
N GLU A 82 -16.57 7.60 -8.43
CA GLU A 82 -16.38 8.83 -9.22
C GLU A 82 -16.71 8.62 -10.70
N LEU A 83 -16.33 7.46 -11.26
CA LEU A 83 -16.67 7.10 -12.64
C LEU A 83 -18.18 6.93 -12.84
N GLU A 84 -18.87 6.31 -11.88
CA GLU A 84 -20.33 6.17 -11.90
C GLU A 84 -21.03 7.53 -11.87
N GLU A 85 -20.62 8.43 -10.96
CA GLU A 85 -21.16 9.79 -10.86
C GLU A 85 -20.90 10.62 -12.14
N LEU A 86 -19.74 10.45 -12.77
CA LEU A 86 -19.43 11.11 -14.05
C LEU A 86 -20.27 10.55 -15.20
N ALA A 87 -20.50 9.23 -15.23
CA ALA A 87 -21.33 8.60 -16.24
C ALA A 87 -22.79 9.07 -16.16
N GLU A 88 -23.33 9.21 -14.95
CA GLU A 88 -24.67 9.76 -14.71
C GLU A 88 -24.78 11.20 -15.23
N LYS A 89 -23.83 12.09 -14.85
CA LYS A 89 -23.81 13.48 -15.33
C LYS A 89 -23.75 13.61 -16.85
N ILE A 90 -22.99 12.73 -17.52
CA ILE A 90 -22.92 12.70 -18.99
C ILE A 90 -24.27 12.31 -19.59
N ASN A 91 -24.97 11.34 -18.99
CA ASN A 91 -26.28 10.93 -19.46
C ASN A 91 -27.31 12.05 -19.29
N ASP A 92 -27.33 12.70 -18.12
CA ASP A 92 -28.24 13.82 -17.86
C ASP A 92 -28.02 14.96 -18.86
N SER A 93 -26.76 15.35 -19.08
CA SER A 93 -26.41 16.40 -20.06
C SER A 93 -26.86 16.05 -21.47
N LYS A 94 -26.70 14.78 -21.89
CA LYS A 94 -27.18 14.32 -23.20
C LYS A 94 -28.70 14.37 -23.32
N ILE A 95 -29.43 14.05 -22.24
CA ILE A 95 -30.89 14.13 -22.21
C ILE A 95 -31.33 15.59 -22.37
N GLU A 96 -30.73 16.51 -21.62
CA GLU A 96 -31.03 17.95 -21.73
C GLU A 96 -30.78 18.50 -23.15
N GLU A 97 -29.65 18.13 -23.78
CA GLU A 97 -29.34 18.51 -25.15
C GLU A 97 -30.38 17.99 -26.16
N LEU A 98 -30.79 16.72 -26.01
CA LEU A 98 -31.80 16.11 -26.87
C LEU A 98 -33.18 16.76 -26.68
N GLU A 99 -33.57 17.06 -25.45
CA GLU A 99 -34.84 17.75 -25.15
C GLU A 99 -34.86 19.17 -25.73
N ALA A 100 -33.76 19.91 -25.60
CA ALA A 100 -33.64 21.24 -26.18
C ALA A 100 -33.75 21.20 -27.72
N GLU A 101 -33.12 20.22 -28.37
CA GLU A 101 -33.21 20.06 -29.83
C GLU A 101 -34.62 19.65 -30.28
N LEU A 102 -35.30 18.78 -29.53
CA LEU A 102 -36.69 18.42 -29.78
C LEU A 102 -37.62 19.63 -29.70
N GLU A 103 -37.45 20.52 -28.72
CA GLU A 103 -38.24 21.74 -28.62
C GLU A 103 -37.98 22.73 -29.76
N LYS A 104 -36.72 22.87 -30.21
CA LYS A 104 -36.40 23.64 -31.43
C LYS A 104 -37.11 23.05 -32.65
N MET A 105 -37.07 21.73 -32.85
CA MET A 105 -37.76 21.09 -33.97
C MET A 105 -39.28 21.27 -33.90
N LYS A 106 -39.88 21.16 -32.71
CA LYS A 106 -41.33 21.40 -32.51
C LYS A 106 -41.71 22.84 -32.83
N SER A 107 -40.92 23.82 -32.39
CA SER A 107 -41.20 25.24 -32.64
C SER A 107 -41.07 25.60 -34.12
N LEU A 108 -40.04 25.11 -34.81
CA LEU A 108 -39.88 25.27 -36.27
C LEU A 108 -41.06 24.66 -37.05
N ARG A 109 -41.54 23.49 -36.64
CA ARG A 109 -42.71 22.85 -37.26
C ARG A 109 -44.01 23.63 -37.06
N LYS A 110 -44.16 24.32 -35.92
CA LYS A 110 -45.32 25.19 -35.66
C LYS A 110 -45.25 26.49 -36.46
N ALA A 111 -44.06 27.04 -36.69
CA ALA A 111 -43.86 28.27 -37.46
C ALA A 111 -44.07 28.09 -38.98
N ASN A 112 -43.87 26.88 -39.51
CA ASN A 112 -44.06 26.53 -40.92
C ASN A 112 -45.48 26.01 -41.25
N LYS A 113 -46.44 26.14 -40.33
CA LYS A 113 -47.85 25.75 -40.50
C LYS A 113 -48.73 27.00 -40.47
#